data_AF-A0A413SGE6-F1
#
_entry.id   AF-A0A413SGE6-F1
#
_cell.length_a   1.000
_cell.length_b   1.000
_cell.length_c   1.000
_cell.angle_alpha   90.00
_cell.angle_beta   90.00
_cell.angle_gamma   90.00
#
_symmetry.space_group_name_H-M   'P 1'
#
loop_
_entity.id
_entity.type
_entity.pdbx_description
1 polymer ?
#
loop_
_entity_poly.entity_id
_entity_poly.type
_entity_poly.pdbx_seq_one_letter_code
_entity_poly.pdbx_strand_id
1 'polypeptide(L)' 'MKYSVKNIPANLKKYRLEHHKKQVEMAAFLEMNYQNYSKMERGCYKPSLQKFVEVCEKLHVAPNDLLKN' A
#
# COMPACT_ATOMS: atom_id res chain seq x y z
N MET A 1 -10.31 -16.91 -6.94
CA MET A 1 -9.77 -15.64 -6.39
C MET A 1 -9.61 -14.64 -7.51
N LYS A 2 -9.97 -13.36 -7.30
CA LYS A 2 -9.73 -12.28 -8.28
C LYS A 2 -8.65 -11.36 -7.74
N TYR A 3 -7.62 -11.13 -8.55
CA TYR A 3 -6.52 -10.20 -8.24
C TYR A 3 -6.72 -8.92 -9.04
N SER A 4 -6.61 -7.76 -8.39
CA SER A 4 -6.75 -6.47 -9.06
C SER A 4 -5.95 -5.38 -8.38
N VAL A 5 -5.34 -4.51 -9.19
CA VAL A 5 -4.71 -3.27 -8.72
C VAL A 5 -5.70 -2.34 -8.01
N LYS A 6 -7.01 -2.50 -8.27
CA LYS A 6 -8.07 -1.77 -7.58
C LYS A 6 -8.18 -2.12 -6.09
N ASN A 7 -7.60 -3.24 -5.66
CA ASN A 7 -7.65 -3.72 -4.28
C ASN A 7 -6.49 -3.18 -3.42
N ILE A 8 -5.42 -2.69 -4.06
CA ILE A 8 -4.24 -2.12 -3.38
C ILE A 8 -4.63 -1.08 -2.32
N PRO A 9 -5.52 -0.10 -2.59
CA PRO A 9 -5.87 0.94 -1.61
C PRO A 9 -6.50 0.37 -0.35
N ALA A 10 -7.46 -0.55 -0.51
CA ALA A 10 -8.16 -1.19 0.62
C ALA A 10 -7.22 -2.07 1.44
N ASN A 11 -6.38 -2.88 0.77
CA ASN A 11 -5.45 -3.78 1.44
C ASN A 11 -4.30 -3.02 2.14
N LEU A 12 -3.80 -1.94 1.55
CA LEU A 12 -2.84 -1.05 2.23
C LEU A 12 -3.43 -0.40 3.47
N LYS A 13 -4.68 0.07 3.39
CA LYS A 13 -5.38 0.64 4.55
C LYS A 13 -5.55 -0.40 5.65
N LYS A 14 -5.96 -1.62 5.28
CA LYS A 14 -6.12 -2.74 6.21
C LYS A 14 -4.82 -3.03 6.94
N TYR A 15 -3.73 -3.26 6.19
CA TYR A 15 -2.39 -3.47 6.76
C TYR A 15 -2.02 -2.35 7.73
N ARG A 16 -2.19 -1.08 7.33
CA ARG A 16 -1.84 0.06 8.18
C ARG A 16 -2.59 0.04 9.51
N LEU A 17 -3.89 -0.27 9.48
CA LEU A 17 -4.74 -0.32 10.67
C LEU A 17 -4.39 -1.51 11.58
N GLU A 18 -4.09 -2.67 11.00
CA GLU A 18 -3.63 -3.87 11.73
C GLU A 18 -2.30 -3.64 12.44
N HIS A 19 -1.43 -2.79 11.87
CA HIS A 19 -0.16 -2.40 12.47
C HIS A 19 -0.25 -1.12 13.33
N HIS A 20 -1.46 -0.62 13.61
CA HIS A 20 -1.72 0.56 14.45
C HIS A 20 -0.99 1.85 14.03
N LYS A 21 -0.79 2.04 12.72
CA LYS A 21 -0.07 3.22 12.19
C LYS A 21 -1.02 4.31 11.68
N LYS A 22 -0.66 5.56 11.92
CA LYS A 22 -1.21 6.73 11.20
C LYS A 22 -0.68 6.74 9.77
N GLN A 23 -1.37 7.44 8.87
CA GLN A 23 -0.91 7.56 7.47
C GLN A 23 0.49 8.20 7.36
N VAL A 24 0.82 9.16 8.23
CA VAL A 24 2.14 9.81 8.26
C VAL A 24 3.25 8.84 8.66
N GLU A 25 2.98 7.98 9.65
CA GLU A 25 3.92 6.96 10.14
C GLU A 25 4.12 5.87 9.09
N MET A 26 3.06 5.52 8.38
CA MET A 26 3.10 4.54 7.30
C MET A 26 3.87 5.05 6.09
N ALA A 27 3.70 6.33 5.73
CA ALA A 27 4.47 6.97 4.69
C ALA A 27 5.97 7.00 5.03
N ALA A 28 6.30 7.34 6.28
CA ALA A 28 7.68 7.30 6.78
C ALA A 28 8.25 5.87 6.74
N PHE A 29 7.48 4.87 7.18
CA PHE A 29 7.87 3.46 7.13
C PHE A 29 8.16 2.97 5.71
N LEU A 30 7.37 3.42 4.74
CA LEU A 30 7.58 3.11 3.32
C LEU A 30 8.63 4.00 2.64
N GLU A 31 9.26 4.91 3.40
CA GLU A 31 10.16 5.98 2.94
C GLU A 31 9.60 6.71 1.71
N MET A 32 8.33 7.09 1.79
CA MET A 32 7.66 7.85 0.74
C MET A 32 7.04 9.11 1.29
N ASN A 33 6.85 10.07 0.39
CA ASN A 33 6.15 11.31 0.70
C ASN A 33 4.71 11.01 1.19
N TYR A 34 4.29 11.70 2.27
CA TYR A 34 2.98 11.54 2.88
C TYR A 34 1.81 11.73 1.89
N GLN A 35 1.88 12.75 1.04
CA GLN A 35 0.85 13.03 0.05
C GLN A 35 0.74 11.89 -0.98
N ASN A 36 1.86 11.27 -1.35
CA ASN A 36 1.86 10.09 -2.22
C ASN A 36 1.21 8.89 -1.55
N TYR A 37 1.56 8.60 -0.29
CA TYR A 37 0.92 7.52 0.47
C TYR A 37 -0.59 7.75 0.61
N SER A 38 -1.00 8.97 0.99
CA SER A 38 -2.41 9.34 1.15
C SER A 38 -3.20 9.22 -0.16
N LYS A 39 -2.62 9.60 -1.31
CA LYS A 39 -3.25 9.38 -2.63
C LYS A 39 -3.32 7.90 -2.99
N MET A 40 -2.31 7.10 -2.63
CA MET A 40 -2.26 5.67 -2.88
C MET A 40 -3.36 4.93 -2.11
N GLU A 41 -3.48 5.19 -0.80
CA GLU A 41 -4.50 4.57 0.06
C GLU A 41 -5.94 4.97 -0.33
N ARG A 42 -6.11 6.13 -0.97
CA ARG A 42 -7.40 6.55 -1.54
C ARG A 42 -7.66 6.02 -2.96
N GLY A 43 -6.68 5.38 -3.60
CA GLY A 43 -6.78 4.92 -4.98
C GLY A 43 -6.66 6.01 -6.04
N CYS A 44 -6.30 7.25 -5.66
CA CYS A 44 -6.06 8.35 -6.59
C CYS A 44 -4.65 8.31 -7.22
N TYR A 45 -3.76 7.48 -6.69
CA TYR A 45 -2.42 7.27 -7.21
C TYR A 45 -2.20 5.78 -7.42
N LYS A 46 -2.00 5.39 -8.68
CA LYS A 46 -1.58 4.04 -9.04
C LYS A 46 -0.04 3.99 -9.05
N PRO A 47 0.60 3.19 -8.18
CA PRO A 47 2.05 3.06 -8.22
C PRO A 47 2.51 2.40 -9.53
N SER A 48 3.73 2.73 -9.95
CA SER A 48 4.42 1.94 -10.99
C SER A 48 4.71 0.53 -10.47
N LEU A 49 5.04 -0.40 -11.37
CA LEU A 49 5.42 -1.76 -10.96
C LEU A 49 6.60 -1.75 -9.98
N GLN A 50 7.63 -0.96 -10.27
CA GLN A 50 8.80 -0.81 -9.38
C GLN A 50 8.39 -0.32 -7.99
N LYS A 51 7.61 0.78 -7.89
CA LYS A 51 7.17 1.31 -6.59
C LYS A 51 6.28 0.31 -5.85
N PHE A 52 5.47 -0.47 -6.57
CA PHE A 52 4.65 -1.51 -5.98
C PHE A 52 5.50 -2.65 -5.38
N VAL A 53 6.55 -3.08 -6.07
CA VAL A 53 7.49 -4.08 -5.55
C VAL A 53 8.21 -3.56 -4.31
N GLU A 54 8.75 -2.33 -4.35
CA GLU A 54 9.38 -1.68 -3.19
C GLU A 54 8.45 -1.63 -1.97
N VAL A 55 7.16 -1.34 -2.18
CA VAL A 55 6.16 -1.37 -1.11
C VAL A 55 5.99 -2.79 -0.57
N CYS A 56 5.86 -3.80 -1.42
CA CYS A 56 5.73 -5.19 -0.97
C CYS A 56 6.94 -5.64 -0.13
N GLU A 57 8.15 -5.31 -0.57
CA GLU A 57 9.39 -5.62 0.13
C GLU A 57 9.46 -4.98 1.52
N LYS A 58 9.13 -3.69 1.63
CA LYS A 58 9.13 -2.97 2.92
C LYS A 58 8.05 -3.46 3.88
N LEU A 59 6.92 -3.91 3.36
CA LEU A 59 5.85 -4.50 4.15
C LEU A 59 6.12 -5.95 4.52
N HIS A 60 7.13 -6.58 3.91
CA HIS A 60 7.37 -8.03 4.00
C HIS A 60 6.13 -8.87 3.65
N VAL A 61 5.40 -8.47 2.60
CA VAL A 61 4.21 -9.18 2.11
C VAL A 61 4.38 -9.64 0.67
N ALA A 62 3.64 -10.67 0.26
CA ALA A 62 3.60 -11.05 -1.13
C ALA A 62 2.70 -10.08 -1.92
N PRO A 63 2.96 -9.84 -3.22
CA PRO A 63 2.07 -9.04 -4.08
C PRO A 63 0.60 -9.45 -4.00
N ASN A 64 0.33 -10.75 -3.83
CA ASN A 64 -1.01 -11.30 -3.70
C ASN A 64 -1.76 -10.75 -2.49
N ASP A 65 -1.08 -10.38 -1.41
CA ASP A 65 -1.70 -9.82 -0.21
C ASP A 65 -2.29 -8.43 -0.47
N LEU A 66 -1.71 -7.68 -1.41
CA LEU A 66 -2.21 -6.37 -1.81
C LEU A 66 -3.18 -6.43 -2.99
N LEU A 67 -3.15 -7.49 -3.79
CA LEU A 67 -3.99 -7.61 -5.00
C LEU A 67 -5.26 -8.42 -4.79
N LYS A 68 -5.34 -9.30 -3.79
CA LYS A 68 -6.52 -10.14 -3.55
C LYS A 68 -7.74 -9.30 -3.13
N ASN A 69 -8.92 -9.75 -3.53
CA ASN A 69 -10.22 -9.27 -3.04
C ASN A 69 -10.69 -10.10 -1.86
#